data_AF-A0A2J8M5I4-F1
#
_entry.id   AF-A0A2J8M5I4-F1
#
_cell.length_a   1.000
_cell.length_b   1.000
_cell.length_c   1.000
_cell.angle_alpha   90.00
_cell.angle_beta   90.00
_cell.angle_gamma   90.00
#
_symmetry.space_group_name_H-M   'P 1'
#
loop_
_entity.id
_entity.type
_entity.pdbx_description
1 polymer ?
#
loop_
_entity_poly.entity_id
_entity_poly.type
_entity_poly.pdbx_seq_one_letter_code
_entity_poly.pdbx_strand_id
1 'polypeptide(L)'
;LHQLLCAGHLSTAQYYQGLYEILELAEDMEIDIPHVWLYLAELVTPILQEGGVPMGELFREITKPLRPLGKAASLLLEILGLLCKSMGPKKVGTLWREARLSWKEFLPEGQDIGAFVAEQKVEYTLGEESEAPGQRALPSEELNRQLEKLLKEGSSNQRVFDWIENLGIICFSHTGQPE
;
A
#
# COMPACT_ATOMS: atom_id res chain seq x y z
N LEU A 1 -7.64 8.11 -15.57
CA LEU A 1 -8.57 7.08 -15.05
C LEU A 1 -9.02 7.37 -13.63
N HIS A 2 -8.11 7.55 -12.66
CA HIS A 2 -8.45 7.91 -11.27
C HIS A 2 -9.47 9.07 -11.16
N GLN A 3 -9.20 10.21 -11.81
CA GLN A 3 -10.12 11.37 -11.79
C GLN A 3 -11.52 11.06 -12.34
N LEU A 4 -11.63 10.18 -13.35
CA LEU A 4 -12.93 9.77 -13.89
C LEU A 4 -13.68 8.85 -12.93
N LEU A 5 -12.94 7.99 -12.20
CA LEU A 5 -13.50 7.15 -11.15
C LEU A 5 -14.04 8.00 -10.00
N CYS A 6 -13.24 8.95 -9.50
CA CYS A 6 -13.64 9.85 -8.41
C CYS A 6 -14.81 10.76 -8.79
N ALA A 7 -14.87 11.20 -10.05
CA ALA A 7 -15.99 12.00 -10.57
C ALA A 7 -17.26 11.16 -10.87
N GLY A 8 -17.20 9.83 -10.75
CA GLY A 8 -18.32 8.94 -11.05
C GLY A 8 -18.63 8.82 -12.56
N HIS A 9 -17.73 9.28 -13.43
CA HIS A 9 -17.87 9.15 -14.89
C HIS A 9 -17.40 7.79 -15.40
N LEU A 10 -16.55 7.10 -14.63
CA LEU A 10 -16.11 5.74 -14.88
C LEU A 10 -16.47 4.88 -13.67
N SER A 11 -17.33 3.87 -13.86
CA SER A 11 -17.58 2.91 -12.79
C SER A 11 -16.39 1.98 -12.59
N THR A 12 -16.22 1.48 -11.37
CA THR A 12 -15.19 0.49 -11.03
C THR A 12 -15.28 -0.77 -11.91
N ALA A 13 -16.49 -1.22 -12.25
CA ALA A 13 -16.70 -2.35 -13.16
C ALA A 13 -16.19 -2.07 -14.59
N GLN A 14 -16.45 -0.88 -15.14
CA GLN A 14 -15.93 -0.49 -16.45
C GLN A 14 -14.41 -0.38 -16.45
N TYR A 15 -13.83 0.16 -15.37
CA TYR A 15 -12.38 0.21 -15.21
C TYR A 15 -11.76 -1.19 -15.27
N TYR A 16 -12.30 -2.15 -14.52
CA TYR A 16 -11.79 -3.52 -14.52
C TYR A 16 -11.97 -4.22 -15.85
N GLN A 17 -13.13 -4.07 -16.49
CA GLN A 17 -13.38 -4.67 -17.79
C GLN A 17 -12.35 -4.21 -18.82
N GLY A 18 -12.10 -2.91 -18.95
CA GLY A 18 -11.11 -2.39 -19.88
C GLY A 18 -9.67 -2.81 -19.53
N LEU A 19 -9.36 -2.94 -18.24
CA LEU A 19 -8.04 -3.40 -17.81
C LEU A 19 -7.82 -4.90 -18.09
N TYR A 20 -8.86 -5.73 -17.94
CA TYR A 20 -8.77 -7.18 -18.18
C TYR A 20 -8.37 -7.51 -19.61
N GLU A 21 -8.94 -6.83 -20.60
CA GLU A 21 -8.59 -7.01 -22.02
C GLU A 21 -7.08 -6.82 -22.27
N ILE A 22 -6.42 -5.95 -21.51
CA ILE A 22 -4.98 -5.70 -21.61
C ILE A 22 -4.20 -6.74 -20.80
N LEU A 23 -4.63 -7.04 -19.58
CA LEU A 23 -3.94 -7.97 -18.69
C LEU A 23 -3.93 -9.40 -19.22
N GLU A 24 -4.97 -9.81 -19.96
CA GLU A 24 -5.03 -11.12 -20.63
C GLU A 24 -3.96 -11.27 -21.73
N LEU A 25 -3.49 -10.16 -22.31
CA LEU A 25 -2.46 -10.15 -23.35
C LEU A 25 -1.06 -9.83 -22.80
N ALA A 26 -0.94 -9.48 -21.53
CA ALA A 26 0.28 -8.93 -20.95
C ALA A 26 1.45 -9.92 -20.94
N GLU A 27 1.20 -11.22 -20.79
CA GLU A 27 2.24 -12.25 -20.87
C GLU A 27 2.85 -12.34 -22.27
N ASP A 28 2.02 -12.30 -23.33
CA ASP A 28 2.50 -12.30 -24.71
C ASP A 28 3.27 -11.00 -25.03
N MET A 29 2.78 -9.87 -24.52
CA MET A 29 3.45 -8.57 -24.69
C MET A 29 4.83 -8.51 -24.02
N GLU A 30 5.07 -9.29 -22.96
CA GLU A 30 6.36 -9.31 -22.26
C GLU A 30 7.53 -9.71 -23.17
N ILE A 31 7.25 -10.49 -24.23
CA ILE A 31 8.24 -10.92 -25.22
C ILE A 31 8.86 -9.72 -25.95
N ASP A 32 8.01 -8.81 -26.41
CA ASP A 32 8.43 -7.63 -27.17
C ASP A 32 8.66 -6.40 -26.27
N ILE A 33 8.05 -6.38 -25.08
CA ILE A 33 8.07 -5.27 -24.13
C ILE A 33 8.51 -5.79 -22.76
N PRO A 34 9.83 -5.91 -22.50
CA PRO A 34 10.36 -6.51 -21.27
C PRO A 34 9.89 -5.85 -19.97
N HIS A 35 9.49 -4.58 -20.01
CA HIS A 35 9.03 -3.80 -18.85
C HIS A 35 7.51 -3.60 -18.84
N VAL A 36 6.73 -4.42 -19.56
CA VAL A 36 5.27 -4.28 -19.66
C VAL A 36 4.60 -4.25 -18.28
N TRP A 37 5.06 -5.06 -17.33
CA TRP A 37 4.51 -5.11 -15.97
C TRP A 37 4.71 -3.80 -15.20
N LEU A 38 5.88 -3.15 -15.35
CA LEU A 38 6.13 -1.83 -14.77
C LEU A 38 5.20 -0.78 -15.39
N TYR A 39 5.04 -0.78 -16.71
CA TYR A 39 4.15 0.18 -17.39
C TYR A 39 2.68 -0.01 -16.99
N LEU A 40 2.23 -1.26 -16.88
CA LEU A 40 0.89 -1.57 -16.37
C LEU A 40 0.75 -1.13 -14.91
N ALA A 41 1.77 -1.32 -14.07
CA ALA A 41 1.77 -0.84 -12.70
C ALA A 41 1.69 0.69 -12.61
N GLU A 42 2.38 1.43 -13.48
CA GLU A 42 2.30 2.89 -13.55
C GLU A 42 0.89 3.39 -13.92
N LEU A 43 0.16 2.65 -14.76
CA LEU A 43 -1.23 2.96 -15.10
C LEU A 43 -2.22 2.65 -13.97
N VAL A 44 -1.96 1.58 -13.21
CA VAL A 44 -2.87 1.08 -12.15
C VAL A 44 -2.65 1.80 -10.83
N THR A 45 -1.40 2.08 -10.45
CA THR A 45 -1.04 2.63 -9.13
C THR A 45 -1.82 3.90 -8.74
N PRO A 46 -2.10 4.87 -9.63
CA PRO A 46 -2.90 6.04 -9.30
C PRO A 46 -4.33 5.73 -8.81
N ILE A 47 -4.87 4.54 -9.10
CA ILE A 47 -6.20 4.11 -8.63
C ILE A 47 -6.21 3.81 -7.12
N LEU A 48 -5.04 3.63 -6.48
CA LEU A 48 -4.92 3.44 -5.03
C LEU A 48 -4.91 4.75 -4.23
N GLN A 49 -5.01 5.90 -4.90
CA GLN A 49 -5.05 7.19 -4.25
C GLN A 49 -6.39 7.43 -3.54
N GLU A 50 -6.46 8.49 -2.75
CA GLU A 50 -7.68 8.88 -2.04
C GLU A 50 -8.84 9.11 -3.01
N GLY A 51 -10.02 8.54 -2.67
CA GLY A 51 -11.19 8.53 -3.54
C GLY A 51 -11.19 7.41 -4.59
N GLY A 52 -10.08 6.68 -4.70
CA GLY A 52 -9.92 5.52 -5.56
C GLY A 52 -10.42 4.21 -4.94
N VAL A 53 -9.82 3.09 -5.38
CA VAL A 53 -10.17 1.74 -4.96
C VAL A 53 -9.27 1.28 -3.81
N PRO A 54 -9.82 0.66 -2.74
CA PRO A 54 -9.01 0.06 -1.67
C PRO A 54 -8.02 -0.99 -2.19
N MET A 55 -6.80 -1.01 -1.64
CA MET A 55 -5.73 -1.93 -2.06
C MET A 55 -6.16 -3.40 -2.10
N GLY A 56 -6.87 -3.85 -1.06
CA GLY A 56 -7.32 -5.23 -0.95
C GLY A 56 -8.35 -5.64 -2.02
N GLU A 57 -9.20 -4.70 -2.42
CA GLU A 57 -10.16 -4.90 -3.52
C GLU A 57 -9.43 -4.88 -4.85
N LEU A 58 -8.62 -3.83 -5.09
CA LEU A 58 -7.90 -3.65 -6.33
C LEU A 58 -7.01 -4.86 -6.64
N PHE A 59 -6.19 -5.32 -5.71
CA PHE A 59 -5.23 -6.40 -5.96
C PHE A 59 -5.92 -7.74 -6.25
N ARG A 60 -6.99 -8.06 -5.53
CA ARG A 60 -7.78 -9.27 -5.79
C ARG A 60 -8.49 -9.22 -7.13
N GLU A 61 -8.96 -8.04 -7.54
CA GLU A 61 -9.69 -7.89 -8.79
C GLU A 61 -8.75 -7.90 -10.01
N ILE A 62 -7.68 -7.11 -10.01
CA ILE A 62 -6.77 -7.02 -11.16
C ILE A 62 -5.96 -8.30 -11.39
N THR A 63 -5.79 -9.13 -10.36
CA THR A 63 -5.06 -10.41 -10.52
C THR A 63 -5.93 -11.55 -11.01
N LYS A 64 -7.26 -11.40 -11.11
CA LYS A 64 -8.14 -12.46 -11.65
C LYS A 64 -7.67 -13.00 -13.02
N PRO A 65 -7.42 -12.17 -14.05
CA PRO A 65 -6.92 -12.66 -15.34
C PRO A 65 -5.48 -13.18 -15.27
N LEU A 66 -4.69 -12.76 -14.28
CA LEU A 66 -3.27 -13.10 -14.15
C LEU A 66 -3.03 -14.41 -13.40
N ARG A 67 -3.99 -14.88 -12.60
CA ARG A 67 -3.87 -16.12 -11.81
C ARG A 67 -3.67 -17.36 -12.69
N PRO A 68 -4.47 -17.59 -13.76
CA PRO A 68 -4.23 -18.72 -14.67
C PRO A 68 -2.85 -18.66 -15.35
N LEU A 69 -2.29 -17.46 -15.54
CA LEU A 69 -0.99 -17.24 -16.18
C LEU A 69 0.19 -17.38 -15.20
N GLY A 70 -0.07 -17.44 -13.88
CA GLY A 70 0.98 -17.40 -12.87
C GLY A 70 1.73 -16.05 -12.80
N LYS A 71 1.16 -14.98 -13.38
CA LYS A 71 1.78 -13.64 -13.49
C LYS A 71 1.23 -12.61 -12.50
N ALA A 72 0.37 -13.02 -11.57
CA ALA A 72 -0.21 -12.13 -10.57
C ALA A 72 0.87 -11.41 -9.74
N ALA A 73 1.89 -12.15 -9.30
CA ALA A 73 3.02 -11.58 -8.56
C ALA A 73 3.80 -10.53 -9.38
N SER A 74 4.00 -10.74 -10.69
CA SER A 74 4.74 -9.83 -11.56
C SER A 74 4.16 -8.41 -11.55
N LEU A 75 2.84 -8.27 -11.68
CA LEU A 75 2.19 -6.96 -11.63
C LEU A 75 2.22 -6.36 -10.21
N LEU A 76 1.91 -7.17 -9.19
CA LEU A 76 1.81 -6.67 -7.82
C LEU A 76 3.16 -6.18 -7.28
N LEU A 77 4.26 -6.87 -7.61
CA LEU A 77 5.61 -6.45 -7.20
C LEU A 77 5.96 -5.08 -7.76
N GLU A 78 5.62 -4.80 -9.03
CA GLU A 78 5.87 -3.49 -9.64
C GLU A 78 5.03 -2.39 -9.00
N ILE A 79 3.73 -2.65 -8.73
CA ILE A 79 2.88 -1.69 -8.01
C ILE A 79 3.43 -1.41 -6.61
N LEU A 80 3.79 -2.45 -5.86
CA LEU A 80 4.39 -2.32 -4.53
C LEU A 80 5.72 -1.55 -4.58
N GLY A 81 6.54 -1.78 -5.61
CA GLY A 81 7.79 -1.05 -5.84
C GLY A 81 7.54 0.46 -6.08
N LEU A 82 6.55 0.81 -6.88
CA LEU A 82 6.15 2.20 -7.12
C LEU A 82 5.64 2.88 -5.84
N LEU A 83 4.79 2.18 -5.06
CA LEU A 83 4.31 2.69 -3.77
C LEU A 83 5.46 2.84 -2.77
N CYS A 84 6.40 1.90 -2.73
CA CYS A 84 7.57 1.97 -1.85
C CYS A 84 8.43 3.20 -2.18
N LYS A 85 8.60 3.52 -3.47
CA LYS A 85 9.30 4.74 -3.91
C LYS A 85 8.58 6.01 -3.44
N SER A 86 7.24 6.02 -3.42
CA SER A 86 6.47 7.22 -3.04
C SER A 86 6.29 7.42 -1.54
N MET A 87 6.13 6.34 -0.76
CA MET A 87 5.73 6.44 0.66
C MET A 87 6.50 5.52 1.62
N GLY A 88 7.48 4.78 1.12
CA GLY A 88 8.36 3.93 1.91
C GLY A 88 7.80 2.53 2.20
N PRO A 89 8.66 1.48 2.25
CA PRO A 89 8.22 0.09 2.46
C PRO A 89 7.41 -0.16 3.72
N LYS A 90 7.75 0.53 4.83
CA LYS A 90 7.03 0.38 6.10
C LYS A 90 5.54 0.71 5.96
N LYS A 91 5.22 1.84 5.31
CA LYS A 91 3.82 2.28 5.12
C LYS A 91 3.09 1.36 4.14
N VAL A 92 3.75 0.95 3.06
CA VAL A 92 3.17 -0.01 2.10
C VAL A 92 2.86 -1.35 2.77
N GLY A 93 3.77 -1.85 3.61
CA GLY A 93 3.58 -3.05 4.39
C GLY A 93 2.40 -2.95 5.38
N THR A 94 2.18 -1.78 5.98
CA THR A 94 0.99 -1.52 6.79
C THR A 94 -0.29 -1.58 5.95
N LEU A 95 -0.34 -0.89 4.80
CA LEU A 95 -1.51 -0.91 3.91
C LEU A 95 -1.84 -2.34 3.43
N TRP A 96 -0.82 -3.11 3.06
CA TRP A 96 -0.97 -4.52 2.67
C TRP A 96 -1.63 -5.36 3.77
N ARG A 97 -1.15 -5.21 5.01
CA ARG A 97 -1.67 -5.96 6.17
C ARG A 97 -3.06 -5.51 6.59
N GLU A 98 -3.34 -4.20 6.56
CA GLU A 98 -4.67 -3.65 6.83
C GLU A 98 -5.69 -4.13 5.80
N ALA A 99 -5.27 -4.27 4.53
CA ALA A 99 -6.05 -4.87 3.46
C ALA A 99 -6.21 -6.41 3.58
N ARG A 100 -5.61 -7.01 4.62
CA ARG A 100 -5.60 -8.45 4.91
C ARG A 100 -5.16 -9.29 3.71
N LEU A 101 -4.15 -8.82 3.00
CA LEU A 101 -3.61 -9.51 1.84
C LEU A 101 -2.60 -10.57 2.25
N SER A 102 -2.61 -11.70 1.55
CA SER A 102 -1.62 -12.75 1.69
C SER A 102 -1.02 -13.12 0.33
N TRP A 103 0.30 -13.29 0.26
CA TRP A 103 0.96 -13.78 -0.96
C TRP A 103 0.42 -15.14 -1.41
N LYS A 104 -0.15 -15.95 -0.51
CA LYS A 104 -0.83 -17.20 -0.87
C LYS A 104 -1.98 -17.00 -1.87
N GLU A 105 -2.59 -15.81 -1.90
CA GLU A 105 -3.67 -15.48 -2.83
C GLU A 105 -3.18 -15.27 -4.27
N PHE A 106 -1.88 -15.01 -4.45
CA PHE A 106 -1.29 -14.53 -5.71
C PHE A 106 -0.18 -15.42 -6.24
N LEU A 107 0.29 -16.38 -5.45
CA LEU A 107 1.33 -17.33 -5.83
C LEU A 107 0.72 -18.69 -6.21
N PRO A 108 1.35 -19.43 -7.14
CA PRO A 108 1.06 -20.84 -7.41
C PRO A 108 0.95 -21.70 -6.15
N GLU A 109 0.07 -22.70 -6.19
CA GLU A 109 -0.08 -23.66 -5.09
C GLU A 109 1.24 -24.39 -4.79
N GLY A 110 1.59 -24.47 -3.51
CA GLY A 110 2.81 -25.14 -3.05
C GLY A 110 4.09 -24.30 -3.14
N GLN A 111 4.05 -23.09 -3.70
CA GLN A 111 5.20 -22.19 -3.67
C GLN A 111 5.51 -21.76 -2.23
N ASP A 112 6.80 -21.79 -1.87
CA ASP A 112 7.27 -21.34 -0.56
C ASP A 112 7.18 -19.81 -0.47
N ILE A 113 6.27 -19.33 0.38
CA ILE A 113 6.02 -17.91 0.56
C ILE A 113 7.22 -17.22 1.20
N GLY A 114 7.91 -17.86 2.14
CA GLY A 114 9.07 -17.27 2.83
C GLY A 114 10.23 -17.05 1.88
N ALA A 115 10.55 -18.06 1.06
CA ALA A 115 11.57 -17.99 0.03
C ALA A 115 11.23 -16.92 -1.02
N PHE A 116 9.97 -16.88 -1.50
CA PHE A 116 9.52 -15.86 -2.44
C PHE A 116 9.69 -14.45 -1.87
N VAL A 117 9.23 -14.22 -0.64
CA VAL A 117 9.28 -12.90 -0.02
C VAL A 117 10.72 -12.43 0.18
N ALA A 118 11.63 -13.32 0.58
CA ALA A 118 13.05 -13.02 0.73
C ALA A 118 13.74 -12.76 -0.61
N GLU A 119 13.44 -13.56 -1.64
CA GLU A 119 14.01 -13.39 -2.98
C GLU A 119 13.57 -12.06 -3.62
N GLN A 120 12.28 -11.74 -3.49
CA GLN A 120 11.69 -10.52 -4.06
C GLN A 120 11.87 -9.29 -3.15
N LYS A 121 12.47 -9.45 -1.96
CA LYS A 121 12.73 -8.36 -1.00
C LYS A 121 11.48 -7.61 -0.58
N VAL A 122 10.40 -8.36 -0.33
CA VAL A 122 9.09 -7.82 0.08
C VAL A 122 8.72 -8.21 1.51
N GLU A 123 9.72 -8.41 2.38
CA GLU A 123 9.57 -8.82 3.78
C GLU A 123 8.70 -7.87 4.58
N TYR A 124 8.66 -6.58 4.19
CA TYR A 124 7.79 -5.57 4.77
C TYR A 124 6.29 -5.92 4.68
N THR A 125 5.89 -6.85 3.80
CA THR A 125 4.51 -7.34 3.68
C THR A 125 4.12 -8.38 4.72
N LEU A 126 5.08 -9.06 5.36
CA LEU A 126 4.84 -10.10 6.38
C LEU A 126 4.53 -9.51 7.76
N GLY A 127 4.82 -8.23 7.97
CA GLY A 127 4.80 -7.60 9.29
C GLY A 127 6.08 -7.88 10.07
N GLU A 128 6.42 -7.01 11.01
CA GLU A 128 7.58 -7.21 11.87
C GLU A 128 7.28 -8.39 12.82
N GLU A 129 8.01 -9.51 12.71
CA GLU A 129 8.26 -10.42 13.85
C GLU A 129 9.26 -9.80 14.86
N SER A 130 9.57 -8.51 14.73
CA SER A 130 10.40 -7.76 15.66
C SER A 130 9.58 -6.63 16.26
N GLU A 131 8.59 -6.98 17.08
CA GLU A 131 8.32 -6.16 18.25
C GLU A 131 9.59 -6.17 19.11
N ALA A 132 10.53 -5.26 18.81
CA ALA A 132 11.33 -4.72 19.89
C ALA A 132 10.34 -4.25 20.98
N PRO A 133 10.54 -4.62 22.25
CA PRO A 133 9.56 -4.37 23.30
C PRO A 133 9.43 -2.85 23.51
N GLY A 134 8.50 -2.22 22.80
CA GLY A 134 8.40 -0.76 22.77
C GLY A 134 7.28 -0.18 21.91
N GLN A 135 6.83 -0.85 20.84
CA GLN A 135 5.74 -0.33 20.00
C GLN A 135 4.40 -0.99 20.32
N ARG A 136 3.95 -0.84 21.57
CA ARG A 136 2.53 -0.98 21.87
C ARG A 136 1.84 0.27 21.32
N ALA A 137 0.92 0.11 20.37
CA ALA A 137 -0.08 1.13 20.10
C ALA A 137 -0.74 1.49 21.45
N LEU A 138 -0.58 2.73 21.90
CA LEU A 138 -1.18 3.17 23.16
C LEU A 138 -2.71 3.09 23.01
N PRO A 139 -3.42 2.41 23.92
CA PRO A 139 -4.88 2.46 23.95
C PRO A 139 -5.35 3.92 23.99
N SER A 140 -6.44 4.25 23.29
CA SER A 140 -6.95 5.64 23.19
C SER A 140 -7.12 6.34 24.55
N GLU A 141 -7.48 5.60 25.59
CA GLU A 141 -7.59 6.10 26.96
C GLU A 141 -6.25 6.53 27.56
N GLU A 142 -5.18 5.81 27.26
CA GLU A 142 -3.82 6.11 27.71
C GLU A 142 -3.26 7.33 26.98
N LEU A 143 -3.55 7.47 25.68
CA LEU A 143 -3.19 8.64 24.88
C LEU A 143 -3.86 9.91 25.45
N ASN A 144 -5.16 9.84 25.71
CA ASN A 144 -5.93 10.95 26.27
C ASN A 144 -5.38 11.38 27.64
N ARG A 145 -5.06 10.41 28.50
CA ARG A 145 -4.48 10.69 29.82
C ARG A 145 -3.12 11.39 29.73
N GLN A 146 -2.25 10.95 28.82
CA GLN A 146 -0.93 11.55 28.65
C GLN A 146 -1.01 12.95 28.04
N LEU A 147 -1.91 13.16 27.08
CA LEU A 147 -2.16 14.48 26.50
C LEU A 147 -2.71 15.46 27.54
N GLU A 148 -3.69 15.04 28.35
CA GLU A 148 -4.21 15.86 29.46
C GLU A 148 -3.11 16.25 30.46
N LYS A 149 -2.21 15.33 30.76
CA LYS A 149 -1.09 15.58 31.68
C LYS A 149 -0.13 16.62 31.10
N LEU A 150 0.24 16.51 29.82
CA LEU A 150 1.13 17.47 29.15
C LEU A 150 0.54 18.88 29.12
N LEU A 151 -0.76 18.99 28.89
CA LEU A 151 -1.48 20.26 28.89
C LEU A 151 -1.59 20.87 30.30
N LYS A 152 -1.88 20.05 31.32
CA LYS A 152 -1.96 20.49 32.73
C LYS A 152 -0.60 20.93 33.29
N GLU A 153 0.49 20.34 32.82
CA GLU A 153 1.86 20.72 33.20
C GLU A 153 2.34 22.03 32.56
N GLY A 154 1.52 22.67 31.71
CA GLY A 154 1.89 23.92 31.02
C GLY A 154 3.03 23.72 30.01
N SER A 155 3.13 22.52 29.43
CA SER A 155 4.18 22.20 28.46
C SER A 155 4.11 23.13 27.24
N SER A 156 5.26 23.54 26.72
CA SER A 156 5.32 24.34 25.49
C SER A 156 4.80 23.54 24.30
N ASN A 157 4.25 24.22 23.30
CA ASN A 157 3.76 23.58 22.07
C ASN A 157 4.86 22.74 21.41
N GLN A 158 6.12 23.20 21.42
CA GLN A 158 7.25 22.43 20.89
C GLN A 158 7.39 21.06 21.57
N ARG A 159 7.28 21.01 22.90
CA ARG A 159 7.37 19.76 23.67
C ARG A 159 6.20 18.83 23.39
N VAL A 160 5.02 19.36 23.07
CA VAL A 160 3.87 18.57 22.62
C VAL A 160 4.11 18.02 21.22
N PHE A 161 4.63 18.82 20.30
CA PHE A 161 5.00 18.36 18.95
C PHE A 161 6.07 17.28 18.98
N ASP A 162 7.15 17.48 19.74
CA ASP A 162 8.21 16.48 19.91
C ASP A 162 7.66 15.18 20.52
N TRP A 163 6.69 15.26 21.43
CA TRP A 163 6.03 14.07 21.99
C TRP A 163 5.15 13.34 20.96
N ILE A 164 4.39 14.06 20.13
CA ILE A 164 3.55 13.49 19.06
C ILE A 164 4.43 12.81 18.00
N GLU A 165 5.52 13.45 17.58
CA GLU A 165 6.46 12.89 16.60
C GLU A 165 7.12 11.60 17.12
N ASN A 166 7.46 11.56 18.41
CA ASN A 166 8.02 10.36 19.06
C ASN A 166 7.01 9.20 19.20
N LEU A 167 5.70 9.46 19.13
CA LEU A 167 4.67 8.40 19.11
C LEU A 167 4.50 7.74 17.73
N GLY A 168 5.23 8.20 16.71
CA GLY A 168 5.17 7.65 15.35
C GLY A 168 3.90 8.02 14.58
N ILE A 169 3.06 8.92 15.12
CA ILE A 169 1.96 9.54 14.41
C ILE A 169 2.54 10.77 13.71
N ILE A 170 3.06 10.59 12.51
CA ILE A 170 3.49 11.72 11.67
C ILE A 170 2.22 12.48 11.27
N CYS A 171 1.99 13.64 11.90
CA CYS A 171 1.06 14.63 11.42
C CYS A 171 1.52 15.10 10.03
N PHE A 172 0.64 15.00 9.03
CA PHE A 172 0.83 15.63 7.73
C PHE A 172 1.07 17.13 7.92
N SER A 173 2.28 17.61 7.62
CA SER A 173 2.49 19.02 7.33
C SER A 173 2.25 19.24 5.83
N HIS A 174 1.06 19.72 5.47
CA HIS A 174 0.87 20.44 4.23
C HIS A 174 0.69 21.94 4.51
N THR A 175 1.57 22.69 3.86
CA THR A 175 1.43 24.08 3.41
C THR A 175 1.27 25.19 4.44
N GLY A 176 2.30 26.04 4.48
CA GLY A 176 2.25 27.39 5.01
C GLY A 176 3.50 28.17 4.58
N GLN A 177 3.58 28.54 3.29
CA GLN A 177 4.34 29.75 2.93
C GLN A 177 3.49 30.95 3.35
N PRO A 178 4.02 31.91 4.12
CA PRO A 178 3.58 33.28 4.03
C PRO A 178 4.47 34.06 3.04
N GLU A 179 3.84 35.07 2.45
CA GLU A 179 4.26 36.08 1.47
C GLU A 179 5.76 36.40 1.34
#